data_AF-A0A7Y6CVD7-F1
#
_entry.id   AF-A0A7Y6CVD7-F1
#
_cell.length_a   1.000
_cell.length_b   1.000
_cell.length_c   1.000
_cell.angle_alpha   90.00
_cell.angle_beta   90.00
_cell.angle_gamma   90.00
#
_symmetry.space_group_name_H-M   'P 1'
#
loop_
_entity.id
_entity.type
_entity.pdbx_description
1 polymer ?
#
loop_
_entity_poly.entity_id
_entity_poly.type
_entity_poly.pdbx_seq_one_letter_code
_entity_poly.pdbx_strand_id
1 'polypeptide(L)' 'MTGRAELERRIDELAAQHAGAAFAEAVKELSAGLDGRDQELLKEVLLERGANFDQAVMERVDARGWFHRQWDKAQGQ' A
#
# COMPACT_ATOMS: atom_id res chain seq x y z
N MET A 1 6.31 15.42 -6.26
CA MET A 1 5.94 15.34 -4.83
C MET A 1 4.47 15.02 -4.78
N THR A 2 4.14 13.77 -4.50
CA THR A 2 2.75 13.32 -4.37
C THR A 2 2.32 13.55 -2.93
N GLY A 3 1.28 14.34 -2.70
CA GLY A 3 0.77 14.58 -1.35
C GLY A 3 -0.01 13.37 -0.82
N ARG A 4 -0.16 13.26 0.52
CA ARG A 4 -0.93 12.19 1.17
C ARG A 4 -2.34 12.05 0.59
N ALA A 5 -3.05 13.18 0.45
CA ALA A 5 -4.40 13.22 -0.10
C ALA A 5 -4.48 12.68 -1.54
N GLU A 6 -3.43 12.84 -2.35
CA GLU A 6 -3.39 12.32 -3.70
C GLU A 6 -3.14 10.81 -3.73
N LEU A 7 -2.28 10.30 -2.84
CA LEU A 7 -2.09 8.86 -2.67
C LEU A 7 -3.37 8.19 -2.15
N GLU A 8 -4.04 8.80 -1.18
CA GLU A 8 -5.34 8.34 -0.68
C GLU A 8 -6.37 8.25 -1.79
N ARG A 9 -6.51 9.32 -2.58
CA ARG A 9 -7.44 9.34 -3.70
C ARG A 9 -7.11 8.25 -4.73
N ARG A 10 -5.83 8.11 -5.11
CA ARG A 10 -5.41 7.07 -6.06
C ARG A 10 -5.69 5.67 -5.53
N ILE A 11 -5.46 5.40 -4.24
CA ILE A 11 -5.80 4.12 -3.62
C ILE A 11 -7.31 3.89 -3.66
N ASP A 12 -8.12 4.89 -3.35
CA ASP A 12 -9.59 4.80 -3.40
C ASP A 12 -10.07 4.45 -4.83
N GLU A 13 -9.50 5.13 -5.84
CA GLU A 13 -9.78 4.84 -7.25
C GLU A 13 -9.35 3.42 -7.64
N LEU A 14 -8.21 2.93 -7.14
CA LEU A 14 -7.78 1.55 -7.36
C LEU A 14 -8.69 0.54 -6.66
N ALA A 15 -9.15 0.84 -5.45
CA ALA A 15 -10.04 -0.03 -4.68
C ALA A 15 -11.45 -0.09 -5.28
N ALA A 16 -11.90 1.00 -5.92
CA ALA A 16 -13.15 1.04 -6.65
C ALA A 16 -13.11 0.21 -7.95
N GLN A 17 -11.94 0.12 -8.60
CA GLN A 17 -11.77 -0.56 -9.89
C GLN A 17 -11.30 -2.01 -9.75
N HIS A 18 -10.57 -2.32 -8.68
CA HIS A 18 -9.92 -3.60 -8.49
C HIS A 18 -10.13 -4.10 -7.06
N ALA A 19 -10.22 -5.42 -6.92
CA ALA A 19 -10.31 -6.10 -5.64
C ALA A 19 -9.32 -7.27 -5.57
N GLY A 20 -8.96 -7.68 -4.35
CA GLY A 20 -8.09 -8.83 -4.13
C GLY A 20 -6.74 -8.71 -4.82
N ALA A 21 -6.36 -9.72 -5.61
CA ALA A 21 -5.06 -9.78 -6.27
C ALA A 21 -4.85 -8.65 -7.29
N ALA A 22 -5.90 -8.22 -8.00
CA ALA A 22 -5.79 -7.14 -8.99
C ALA A 22 -5.46 -5.79 -8.33
N PHE A 23 -6.05 -5.53 -7.16
CA PHE A 23 -5.75 -4.34 -6.38
C PHE A 23 -4.30 -4.35 -5.86
N ALA A 24 -3.84 -5.50 -5.35
CA ALA A 24 -2.46 -5.67 -4.90
C ALA A 24 -1.44 -5.40 -6.03
N GLU A 25 -1.72 -5.83 -7.27
CA GLU A 25 -0.86 -5.53 -8.42
C GLU A 25 -0.89 -4.04 -8.78
N ALA A 26 -2.08 -3.42 -8.82
CA ALA A 26 -2.18 -2.02 -9.18
C ALA A 26 -1.50 -1.09 -8.15
N VAL A 27 -1.58 -1.43 -6.86
CA VAL A 27 -0.84 -0.73 -5.80
C VAL A 27 0.67 -0.88 -5.95
N LYS A 28 1.13 -2.08 -6.35
CA LYS A 28 2.55 -2.33 -6.63
C LYS A 28 3.05 -1.50 -7.82
N GLU A 29 2.29 -1.45 -8.91
CA GLU A 29 2.62 -0.61 -10.07
C GLU A 29 2.66 0.87 -9.70
N LEU A 30 1.69 1.35 -8.91
CA LEU A 30 1.68 2.70 -8.36
C LEU A 30 2.97 2.97 -7.57
N SER A 31 3.34 2.06 -6.67
CA SER A 31 4.57 2.19 -5.87
C SER A 31 5.84 2.23 -6.70
N ALA A 32 5.91 1.46 -7.80
CA ALA A 32 7.11 1.39 -8.63
C ALA A 32 7.43 2.73 -9.32
N GLY A 33 6.41 3.58 -9.53
CA GLY A 33 6.57 4.94 -10.05
C GLY A 33 6.78 6.02 -8.99
N LEU A 34 6.77 5.66 -7.70
CA LEU A 34 6.95 6.60 -6.59
C LEU A 34 8.40 6.60 -6.09
N ASP A 35 8.86 7.78 -5.68
CA ASP A 35 10.13 7.97 -4.99
C ASP A 35 10.07 7.44 -3.56
N GLY A 36 11.22 7.13 -2.95
CA GLY A 36 11.28 6.43 -1.66
C GLY A 36 10.45 7.08 -0.53
N ARG A 37 10.34 8.42 -0.52
CA ARG A 37 9.49 9.14 0.44
C ARG A 37 7.99 8.93 0.18
N ASP A 38 7.58 8.97 -1.09
CA ASP A 38 6.17 8.80 -1.47
C ASP A 38 5.75 7.32 -1.31
N GLN A 39 6.69 6.37 -1.46
CA GLN A 39 6.47 4.95 -1.16
C GLN A 39 6.18 4.72 0.33
N GLU A 40 6.94 5.34 1.24
CA GLU A 40 6.67 5.22 2.68
C GLU A 40 5.30 5.82 3.02
N LEU A 41 4.95 6.97 2.44
CA LEU A 41 3.65 7.60 2.63
C LEU A 41 2.49 6.73 2.11
N LEU A 42 2.68 6.06 0.97
CA LEU A 42 1.71 5.11 0.41
C LEU A 42 1.47 3.93 1.36
N LYS A 43 2.53 3.43 2.01
CA LYS A 43 2.42 2.36 3.01
C LYS A 43 1.64 2.80 4.24
N GLU A 44 1.94 3.98 4.77
CA GLU A 44 1.20 4.54 5.93
C GLU A 44 -0.30 4.61 5.62
N VAL A 45 -0.66 5.14 4.45
CA VAL A 45 -2.05 5.23 4.01
C VAL A 45 -2.71 3.86 3.89
N LEU A 46 -2.03 2.87 3.29
CA LEU A 46 -2.56 1.51 3.17
C LEU A 46 -2.71 0.82 4.52
N LEU A 47 -1.86 1.11 5.50
CA LEU A 47 -1.93 0.54 6.83
C LEU A 47 -3.10 1.14 7.63
N GLU A 48 -3.24 2.48 7.61
CA GLU A 48 -4.35 3.18 8.25
C GLU A 48 -5.70 2.78 7.65
N ARG A 49 -5.73 2.57 6.33
CA ARG A 49 -6.92 2.08 5.62
C ARG A 49 -7.02 0.56 5.55
N GLY A 50 -6.01 -0.17 6.05
CA GLY A 50 -5.92 -1.63 6.00
C GLY A 50 -7.07 -2.34 6.70
N ALA A 51 -7.70 -1.67 7.67
CA ALA A 51 -8.95 -2.11 8.29
C ALA A 51 -10.14 -2.18 7.32
N ASN A 52 -10.11 -1.40 6.24
CA ASN A 52 -11.11 -1.40 5.17
C ASN A 52 -10.72 -2.26 3.96
N PHE A 53 -9.47 -2.72 3.89
CA PHE A 53 -9.03 -3.61 2.82
C PHE A 53 -9.13 -5.07 3.26
N ASP A 54 -9.39 -5.94 2.28
CA ASP A 54 -9.48 -7.37 2.52
C ASP A 54 -8.14 -7.89 3.07
N GLN A 55 -8.16 -8.69 4.14
CA GLN A 55 -6.95 -9.20 4.78
C GLN A 55 -6.06 -9.96 3.78
N ALA A 56 -6.68 -10.63 2.79
CA ALA A 56 -5.95 -11.36 1.75
C ALA A 56 -5.22 -10.44 0.75
N VAL A 57 -5.55 -9.14 0.73
CA VAL A 57 -4.78 -8.12 0.00
C VAL A 57 -3.55 -7.74 0.81
N MET A 58 -3.72 -7.44 2.09
CA MET A 58 -2.61 -7.10 3.00
C MET A 58 -1.56 -8.21 3.00
N GLU A 59 -1.99 -9.47 3.12
CA GLU A 59 -1.10 -10.63 3.05
C GLU A 59 -0.40 -10.78 1.69
N ARG A 60 -1.06 -10.46 0.57
CA ARG A 60 -0.42 -10.57 -0.77
C ARG A 60 0.59 -9.47 -1.03
N VAL A 61 0.29 -8.26 -0.57
CA VAL A 61 1.19 -7.14 -0.71
C VAL A 61 2.41 -7.34 0.21
N ASP A 62 2.21 -7.90 1.40
CA ASP A 62 3.30 -8.30 2.30
C ASP A 62 4.12 -9.49 1.77
N ALA A 63 3.47 -10.59 1.39
CA ALA A 63 4.13 -11.82 0.92
C ALA A 63 5.00 -11.60 -0.33
N ARG A 64 4.74 -10.53 -1.09
CA ARG A 64 5.57 -10.12 -2.23
C ARG A 64 6.78 -9.25 -1.85
N GLY A 65 7.04 -9.09 -0.56
CA GLY A 65 8.23 -8.43 -0.02
C GLY A 65 8.18 -6.90 -0.03
N TRP A 66 7.00 -6.31 -0.32
CA TRP A 66 6.85 -4.85 -0.37
C TRP A 66 6.83 -4.21 1.02
N PHE A 67 6.31 -4.93 2.03
CA PHE A 67 6.24 -4.49 3.43
C PHE A 67 7.36 -5.04 4.35
N HIS A 68 8.06 -6.09 3.92
CA HIS A 68 9.00 -6.85 4.75
C HIS A 68 10.15 -6.01 5.35
N ARG A 69 10.52 -4.86 4.74
CA ARG A 69 11.64 -4.03 5.22
C ARG A 69 11.25 -3.00 6.30
N GLN A 70 9.96 -2.69 6.47
CA GLN A 70 9.51 -1.66 7.42
C GLN A 70 8.76 -2.23 8.64
N TRP A 71 8.13 -3.41 8.53
CA TRP A 71 7.54 -4.07 9.71
C TRP A 71 8.56 -4.55 10.74
N ASP A 72 9.79 -4.84 10.32
CA ASP A 72 10.91 -5.15 11.23
C ASP A 72 11.19 -4.01 12.23
N LYS A 73 10.85 -2.76 11.89
CA LYS A 73 10.97 -1.62 12.81
C LYS A 73 9.74 -1.35 13.68
N ALA A 74 8.58 -1.91 13.36
CA ALA A 74 7.34 -1.68 14.12
C ALA A 74 7.04 -2.78 15.15
N GLN A 75 7.65 -3.97 15.02
CA GLN A 75 7.47 -5.08 15.97
C GLN A 75 8.69 -5.34 16.90
N GLY A 76 9.74 -4.51 16.81
CA GLY A 76 10.96 -4.66 17.61
C GLY A 76 11.13 -3.57 18.67
N GLN A 77 10.35 -3.63 19.75
CA GLN A 77 10.75 -3.15 21.09
C GLN A 77 10.21 -4.07 22.16
#